data_AF-B0CAQ1-F1
#
_entry.id   AF-B0CAQ1-F1
#
_cell.length_a   1.000
_cell.length_b   1.000
_cell.length_c   1.000
_cell.angle_alpha   90.00
_cell.angle_beta   90.00
_cell.angle_gamma   90.00
#
_symmetry.space_group_name_H-M   'P 1'
#
loop_
_entity.id
_entity.type
_entity.pdbx_description
1 polymer ?
#
loop_
_entity_poly.entity_id
_entity_poly.type
_entity_poly.pdbx_seq_one_letter_code
_entity_poly.pdbx_strand_id
1 'polypeptide(L)'
;MWTLSKPKRVVLQPGQRSRVASEAYSSNSGKVVVCAECQKYLRPMPPEQLSAHLTPAEKVAQTIGSLKFAGWQCPNSCPKDGSERIHIRVYRWRPESFRTCPNCQELTVQCRSEVLEKATPDQSGTVHIVEQCACCDYVQEYDETIQSPKSDPSPDTIADSGGESFGGGGFGGGSGGGGAGGSW
;
A
#
# COMPACT_ATOMS: atom_id res chain seq x y z
N MET A 1 -5.81 -3.57 42.24
CA MET A 1 -6.10 -4.62 41.26
C MET A 1 -5.41 -4.26 39.95
N TRP A 2 -4.31 -4.92 39.61
CA TRP A 2 -3.67 -4.73 38.31
C TRP A 2 -4.50 -5.52 37.28
N THR A 3 -5.18 -4.83 36.39
CA THR A 3 -5.82 -5.46 35.25
C THR A 3 -4.72 -6.02 34.34
N LEU A 4 -4.54 -7.34 34.38
CA LEU A 4 -3.74 -8.06 33.39
C LEU A 4 -4.31 -7.72 32.02
N SER A 5 -3.64 -6.81 31.31
CA SER A 5 -3.98 -6.43 29.94
C SER A 5 -3.96 -7.71 29.12
N LYS A 6 -5.13 -8.12 28.60
CA LYS A 6 -5.25 -9.35 27.81
C LYS A 6 -4.23 -9.28 26.66
N PRO A 7 -3.44 -10.34 26.41
CA PRO A 7 -2.49 -10.32 25.31
C PRO A 7 -3.26 -10.03 24.01
N LYS A 8 -2.76 -9.10 23.20
CA LYS A 8 -3.39 -8.78 21.91
C LYS A 8 -3.35 -10.04 21.03
N ARG A 9 -4.52 -10.57 20.66
CA ARG A 9 -4.66 -11.77 19.82
C ARG A 9 -5.03 -11.39 18.40
N VAL A 10 -4.58 -12.19 17.45
CA VAL A 10 -5.02 -12.11 16.04
C VAL A 10 -5.91 -13.31 15.78
N VAL A 11 -7.15 -13.06 15.38
CA VAL A 11 -8.12 -14.11 15.09
C VAL A 11 -8.17 -14.31 13.57
N LEU A 12 -7.90 -15.53 13.10
CA LEU A 12 -7.92 -15.87 11.68
C LEU A 12 -8.84 -17.07 11.43
N GLN A 13 -9.54 -17.03 10.30
CA GLN A 13 -10.41 -18.12 9.85
C GLN A 13 -9.61 -19.10 8.98
N PRO A 14 -9.50 -20.39 9.35
CA PRO A 14 -8.98 -21.43 8.46
C PRO A 14 -9.78 -21.47 7.14
N GLY A 15 -9.13 -21.82 6.03
CA GLY A 15 -9.76 -21.93 4.71
C GLY A 15 -9.94 -20.59 4.01
N GLN A 16 -9.45 -19.50 4.59
CA GLN A 16 -9.60 -18.16 4.08
C GLN A 16 -8.24 -17.54 3.75
N ARG A 17 -8.28 -16.55 2.84
CA ARG A 17 -7.14 -15.71 2.48
C ARG A 17 -7.47 -14.28 2.86
N SER A 18 -6.54 -13.55 3.49
CA SER A 18 -6.73 -12.15 3.85
C SER A 18 -5.61 -11.27 3.28
N ARG A 19 -5.96 -10.07 2.79
CA ARG A 19 -5.00 -9.04 2.35
C ARG A 19 -5.01 -7.87 3.33
N VAL A 20 -3.84 -7.46 3.82
CA VAL A 20 -3.68 -6.37 4.78
C VAL A 20 -2.48 -5.47 4.44
N ALA A 21 -2.47 -4.27 5.01
CA ALA A 21 -1.36 -3.34 4.86
C ALA A 21 -0.09 -3.79 5.62
N SER A 22 1.06 -3.21 5.29
CA SER A 22 2.38 -3.53 5.85
C SER A 22 2.45 -3.40 7.36
N GLU A 23 1.74 -2.44 7.94
CA GLU A 23 1.77 -2.12 9.38
C GLU A 23 1.16 -3.26 10.20
N ALA A 24 0.27 -4.04 9.58
CA ALA A 24 -0.26 -5.26 10.16
C ALA A 24 0.83 -6.32 10.38
N TYR A 25 1.92 -6.30 9.61
CA TYR A 25 3.03 -7.23 9.80
C TYR A 25 3.73 -6.96 11.14
N SER A 26 4.19 -5.72 11.36
CA SER A 26 4.88 -5.31 12.59
C SER A 26 3.96 -5.40 13.80
N SER A 27 2.71 -4.94 13.68
CA SER A 27 1.77 -4.98 14.80
C SER A 27 1.35 -6.39 15.18
N ASN A 28 1.53 -7.40 14.32
CA ASN A 28 1.24 -8.80 14.65
C ASN A 28 2.48 -9.56 15.16
N SER A 29 3.66 -8.94 15.10
CA SER A 29 4.87 -9.52 15.70
C SER A 29 4.66 -9.72 17.20
N GLY A 30 4.95 -10.93 17.69
CA GLY A 30 4.75 -11.30 19.09
C GLY A 30 3.29 -11.48 19.53
N LYS A 31 2.31 -11.26 18.64
CA LYS A 31 0.90 -11.56 18.94
C LYS A 31 0.61 -13.04 18.73
N VAL A 32 -0.29 -13.53 19.57
CA VAL A 32 -0.73 -14.91 19.47
C VAL A 32 -1.85 -15.02 18.44
N VAL A 33 -1.69 -15.91 17.47
CA VAL A 33 -2.65 -16.15 16.40
C VAL A 33 -3.55 -17.33 16.78
N VAL A 34 -4.86 -17.11 16.76
CA VAL A 34 -5.88 -18.11 17.14
C VAL A 34 -6.90 -18.34 16.02
N CYS A 35 -7.42 -19.56 15.98
CA CYS A 35 -8.48 -19.97 15.07
C CYS A 35 -9.80 -19.27 15.46
N ALA A 36 -10.50 -18.68 14.49
CA ALA A 36 -11.81 -18.10 14.71
C ALA A 36 -12.86 -19.11 15.20
N GLU A 37 -12.80 -20.36 14.72
CA GLU A 37 -13.79 -21.39 15.05
C GLU A 37 -13.53 -22.08 16.38
N CYS A 38 -12.32 -22.61 16.59
CA CYS A 38 -12.02 -23.42 17.76
C CYS A 38 -11.23 -22.67 18.85
N GLN A 39 -10.87 -21.40 18.60
CA GLN A 39 -10.12 -20.54 19.54
C GLN A 39 -8.74 -21.09 19.98
N LYS A 40 -8.26 -22.17 19.33
CA LYS A 40 -6.92 -22.72 19.57
C LYS A 40 -5.86 -21.96 18.80
N TYR A 41 -4.62 -22.06 19.28
CA TYR A 41 -3.45 -21.50 18.61
C TYR A 41 -3.26 -22.12 17.23
N LEU A 42 -3.12 -21.26 16.23
CA LEU A 42 -2.73 -21.68 14.89
C LEU A 42 -1.21 -21.84 14.83
N ARG A 43 -0.74 -22.88 14.14
CA ARG A 43 0.69 -23.12 13.97
C ARG A 43 1.19 -22.32 12.76
N PRO A 44 2.23 -21.48 12.90
CA PRO A 44 2.82 -20.82 11.75
C PRO A 44 3.42 -21.86 10.82
N MET A 45 3.27 -21.62 9.52
CA MET A 45 3.75 -22.51 8.48
C MET A 45 5.15 -22.08 8.01
N PRO A 46 6.09 -23.02 7.82
CA PRO A 46 7.39 -22.71 7.24
C PRO A 46 7.24 -22.30 5.76
N PRO A 47 8.17 -21.49 5.22
CA PRO A 47 8.05 -20.91 3.88
C PRO A 47 7.98 -21.95 2.77
N GLU A 48 8.62 -23.11 2.93
CA GLU A 48 8.63 -24.19 1.95
C GLU A 48 7.22 -24.77 1.77
N GLN A 49 6.52 -25.03 2.88
CA GLN A 49 5.14 -25.50 2.86
C GLN A 49 4.21 -24.41 2.32
N LEU A 50 4.39 -23.15 2.75
CA LEU A 50 3.58 -22.04 2.28
C LEU A 50 3.67 -21.87 0.76
N SER A 51 4.87 -22.02 0.19
CA SER A 51 5.10 -21.88 -1.25
C SER A 51 4.29 -22.87 -2.10
N ALA A 52 3.91 -24.03 -1.55
CA ALA A 52 3.07 -25.00 -2.25
C ALA A 52 1.63 -24.49 -2.43
N HIS A 53 1.17 -23.57 -1.59
CA HIS A 53 -0.17 -22.99 -1.63
C HIS A 53 -0.24 -21.63 -2.36
N LEU A 54 0.91 -21.12 -2.82
CA LEU A 54 0.98 -19.87 -3.58
C LEU A 54 0.87 -20.13 -5.09
N THR A 55 0.09 -19.28 -5.76
CA THR A 55 0.02 -19.26 -7.22
C THR A 55 1.35 -18.79 -7.83
N PRO A 56 1.62 -19.05 -9.12
CA PRO A 56 2.82 -18.54 -9.78
C PRO A 56 2.98 -17.01 -9.66
N ALA A 57 1.87 -16.25 -9.79
CA ALA A 57 1.88 -14.80 -9.66
C ALA A 57 2.23 -14.34 -8.23
N GLU A 58 1.69 -15.00 -7.21
CA GLU A 58 2.02 -14.70 -5.81
C GLU A 58 3.48 -15.02 -5.49
N LYS A 59 4.05 -16.09 -6.07
CA LYS A 59 5.47 -16.40 -5.94
C LYS A 59 6.33 -15.29 -6.54
N VAL A 60 5.99 -14.81 -7.73
CA VAL A 60 6.68 -13.66 -8.35
C VAL A 60 6.58 -12.43 -7.45
N ALA A 61 5.38 -12.11 -6.95
CA ALA A 61 5.15 -10.99 -6.04
C ALA A 61 5.97 -11.09 -4.74
N GLN A 62 6.13 -12.31 -4.21
CA GLN A 62 6.99 -12.59 -3.07
C GLN A 62 8.47 -12.37 -3.42
N THR A 63 8.93 -12.85 -4.56
CA THR A 63 10.32 -12.74 -5.02
C THR A 63 10.74 -11.30 -5.27
N ILE A 64 9.90 -10.49 -5.91
CA ILE A 64 10.18 -9.05 -6.14
C ILE A 64 9.99 -8.20 -4.87
N GLY A 65 9.46 -8.80 -3.80
CA GLY A 65 9.26 -8.14 -2.51
C GLY A 65 8.12 -7.11 -2.48
N SER A 66 7.17 -7.19 -3.42
CA SER A 66 5.99 -6.34 -3.42
C SER A 66 4.99 -6.79 -2.35
N LEU A 67 4.88 -8.11 -2.16
CA LEU A 67 4.05 -8.74 -1.15
C LEU A 67 4.85 -9.66 -0.24
N LYS A 68 4.37 -9.83 0.99
CA LYS A 68 4.80 -10.90 1.89
C LYS A 68 3.63 -11.81 2.22
N PHE A 69 3.91 -13.09 2.36
CA PHE A 69 2.93 -14.10 2.68
C PHE A 69 3.27 -14.74 4.03
N ALA A 70 2.27 -14.97 4.86
CA ALA A 70 2.38 -15.79 6.06
C ALA A 70 1.21 -16.76 6.10
N GLY A 71 1.51 -18.02 6.40
CA GLY A 71 0.51 -19.08 6.55
C GLY A 71 0.39 -19.52 8.00
N TRP A 72 -0.81 -19.86 8.42
CA TRP A 72 -1.02 -20.61 9.65
C TRP A 72 -1.97 -21.78 9.42
N GLN A 73 -1.65 -22.91 10.03
CA GLN A 73 -2.45 -24.12 9.96
C GLN A 73 -3.17 -24.38 11.29
N CYS A 74 -4.44 -24.76 11.22
CA CYS A 74 -5.19 -25.17 12.39
C CYS A 74 -4.86 -26.63 12.78
N PRO A 75 -4.40 -26.89 14.02
CA PRO A 75 -4.13 -28.27 14.48
C PRO A 75 -5.42 -29.08 14.65
N ASN A 76 -6.55 -28.41 14.88
CA ASN A 76 -7.88 -29.02 14.83
C ASN A 76 -8.39 -29.04 13.38
N SER A 77 -9.26 -30.00 13.05
CA SER A 77 -9.94 -30.13 11.76
C SER A 77 -11.00 -29.04 11.53
N CYS A 78 -10.55 -27.79 11.59
CA CYS A 78 -11.31 -26.60 11.17
C CYS A 78 -10.77 -26.14 9.81
N PRO A 79 -11.63 -25.77 8.87
CA PRO A 79 -13.09 -25.66 9.00
C PRO A 79 -13.80 -27.02 8.91
N LYS A 80 -15.00 -27.13 9.51
CA LYS A 80 -15.76 -28.40 9.57
C LYS A 80 -16.38 -28.81 8.23
N ASP A 81 -16.40 -27.91 7.26
CA ASP A 81 -16.92 -28.12 5.92
C ASP A 81 -15.96 -28.89 5.00
N GLY A 82 -14.78 -29.25 5.50
CA GLY A 82 -13.77 -30.00 4.75
C GLY A 82 -12.89 -29.12 3.84
N SER A 83 -13.04 -27.80 3.89
CA SER A 83 -12.15 -26.89 3.17
C SER A 83 -10.76 -26.80 3.83
N GLU A 84 -9.85 -26.04 3.21
CA GLU A 84 -8.45 -26.04 3.57
C GLU A 84 -8.23 -25.58 5.02
N ARG A 85 -7.38 -26.27 5.78
CA ARG A 85 -7.18 -25.99 7.22
C ARG A 85 -6.19 -24.84 7.47
N ILE A 86 -5.87 -24.08 6.43
CA ILE A 86 -4.80 -23.11 6.39
C ILE A 86 -5.41 -21.73 6.16
N HIS A 87 -4.91 -20.74 6.88
CA HIS A 87 -5.15 -19.34 6.60
C HIS A 87 -3.90 -18.72 6.00
N ILE A 88 -4.03 -18.09 4.83
CA ILE A 88 -2.93 -17.35 4.20
C ILE A 88 -3.21 -15.85 4.33
N ARG A 89 -2.30 -15.14 4.96
CA ARG A 89 -2.34 -13.68 5.05
C ARG A 89 -1.28 -13.08 4.15
N VAL A 90 -1.72 -12.10 3.37
CA VAL A 90 -0.93 -11.35 2.41
C VAL A 90 -0.73 -9.95 2.97
N TYR A 91 0.51 -9.51 3.02
CA TYR A 91 0.91 -8.20 3.49
C TYR A 91 1.44 -7.40 2.31
N ARG A 92 0.85 -6.23 2.06
CA ARG A 92 1.35 -5.26 1.07
C ARG A 92 2.60 -4.59 1.64
N TRP A 93 3.78 -4.88 1.09
CA TRP A 93 5.05 -4.46 1.70
C TRP A 93 5.62 -3.16 1.13
N ARG A 94 5.54 -2.97 -0.20
CA ARG A 94 6.00 -1.75 -0.88
C ARG A 94 4.94 -1.24 -1.87
N PRO A 95 3.76 -0.85 -1.40
CA PRO A 95 2.67 -0.45 -2.29
C PRO A 95 3.00 0.79 -3.15
N GLU A 96 3.98 1.61 -2.75
CA GLU A 96 4.40 2.79 -3.53
C GLU A 96 5.30 2.45 -4.71
N SER A 97 6.04 1.33 -4.66
CA SER A 97 6.99 0.93 -5.70
C SER A 97 6.38 -0.02 -6.73
N PHE A 98 5.17 -0.53 -6.47
CA PHE A 98 4.54 -1.55 -7.30
C PHE A 98 3.05 -1.25 -7.49
N ARG A 99 2.55 -1.48 -8.72
CA ARG A 99 1.12 -1.35 -9.07
C ARG A 99 0.49 -2.73 -9.27
N THR A 100 -0.84 -2.75 -9.20
CA THR A 100 -1.61 -3.98 -9.48
C THR A 100 -1.73 -4.16 -10.98
N CYS A 101 -1.34 -5.33 -11.49
CA CYS A 101 -1.43 -5.64 -12.90
C CYS A 101 -2.90 -5.83 -13.32
N PRO A 102 -3.38 -5.23 -14.41
CA PRO A 102 -4.74 -5.45 -14.89
C PRO A 102 -4.96 -6.89 -15.41
N ASN A 103 -3.88 -7.55 -15.89
CA ASN A 103 -3.97 -8.89 -16.46
C ASN A 103 -3.93 -9.99 -15.40
N CYS A 104 -2.91 -10.00 -14.53
CA CYS A 104 -2.76 -11.05 -13.51
C CYS A 104 -3.32 -10.67 -12.13
N GLN A 105 -3.80 -9.44 -11.94
CA GLN A 105 -4.39 -8.91 -10.70
C GLN A 105 -3.46 -8.93 -9.48
N GLU A 106 -2.16 -9.16 -9.69
CA GLU A 106 -1.18 -9.18 -8.63
C GLU A 106 -0.35 -7.89 -8.58
N LEU A 107 0.19 -7.56 -7.40
CA LEU A 107 1.01 -6.37 -7.17
C LEU A 107 2.42 -6.54 -7.77
N THR A 108 2.53 -6.67 -9.09
CA THR A 108 3.77 -7.04 -9.78
C THR A 108 4.21 -6.07 -10.86
N VAL A 109 3.49 -4.97 -11.06
CA VAL A 109 3.86 -3.95 -12.04
C VAL A 109 4.94 -3.04 -11.43
N GLN A 110 6.07 -2.93 -12.11
CA GLN A 110 7.14 -1.99 -11.80
C GLN A 110 7.03 -0.79 -12.74
N CYS A 111 7.13 0.41 -12.18
CA CYS A 111 7.16 1.65 -12.95
C CYS A 111 8.61 2.12 -13.06
N ARG A 112 9.06 2.39 -14.29
CA ARG A 112 10.30 3.11 -14.57
C ARG A 112 9.94 4.41 -15.27
N SER A 113 10.64 5.48 -14.94
CA SER A 113 10.42 6.77 -15.57
C SER A 113 11.73 7.38 -16.03
N GLU A 114 11.66 8.06 -17.17
CA GLU A 114 12.76 8.80 -17.77
C GLU A 114 12.26 10.22 -18.07
N VAL A 115 12.95 11.22 -17.53
CA VAL A 115 12.59 12.62 -17.80
C VAL A 115 13.08 12.98 -19.20
N LEU A 116 12.15 13.13 -20.14
CA LEU A 116 12.44 13.58 -21.50
C LEU A 116 12.75 15.07 -21.51
N GLU A 117 11.94 15.86 -20.79
CA GLU A 117 12.10 17.30 -20.67
C GLU A 117 11.91 17.72 -19.22
N LYS A 118 12.89 18.45 -18.66
CA LYS A 118 12.82 18.89 -17.28
C LYS A 118 11.90 20.11 -17.16
N ALA A 119 10.95 20.06 -16.23
CA ALA A 119 10.12 21.22 -15.91
C ALA A 119 11.00 22.39 -15.40
N THR A 120 10.69 23.59 -15.90
CA THR A 120 11.25 24.85 -15.40
C THR A 120 10.14 25.63 -14.70
N PRO A 121 10.44 26.70 -13.95
CA PRO A 121 9.41 27.45 -13.25
C PRO A 121 8.33 28.04 -14.17
N ASP A 122 8.63 28.20 -15.47
CA ASP A 122 7.73 28.83 -16.45
C ASP A 122 7.31 27.86 -17.57
N GLN A 123 7.77 26.61 -17.53
CA GLN A 123 7.47 25.60 -18.55
C GLN A 123 7.28 24.23 -17.90
N SER A 124 6.25 23.51 -18.32
CA SER A 124 6.08 22.11 -17.97
C SER A 124 7.21 21.26 -18.54
N GLY A 125 7.51 20.16 -17.87
CA GLY A 125 8.37 19.10 -18.39
C GLY A 125 7.55 17.91 -18.89
N THR A 126 8.24 16.91 -19.40
CA THR A 126 7.65 15.66 -19.88
C THR A 126 8.45 14.49 -19.31
N VAL A 127 7.75 13.49 -18.78
CA VAL A 127 8.33 12.25 -18.30
C VAL A 127 7.75 11.08 -19.10
N HIS A 128 8.62 10.24 -19.63
CA HIS A 128 8.25 8.97 -20.22
C HIS A 128 8.15 7.91 -19.13
N ILE A 129 7.04 7.18 -19.07
CA ILE A 129 6.77 6.17 -18.06
C ILE A 129 6.59 4.82 -18.76
N VAL A 130 7.34 3.82 -18.26
CA VAL A 130 7.23 2.42 -18.66
C VAL A 130 6.73 1.62 -17.47
N GLU A 131 5.55 1.03 -17.60
CA GLU A 131 4.98 0.07 -16.66
C GLU A 131 5.17 -1.34 -17.20
N GLN A 132 5.85 -2.18 -16.44
CA GLN A 132 6.08 -3.58 -16.83
C GLN A 132 5.70 -4.53 -15.70
N CYS A 133 4.90 -5.55 -16.01
CA CYS A 133 4.58 -6.59 -15.05
C CYS A 133 5.70 -7.63 -14.96
N ALA A 134 6.13 -7.97 -13.74
CA ALA A 134 7.12 -9.02 -13.51
C ALA A 134 6.58 -10.45 -13.68
N CYS A 135 5.26 -10.62 -13.81
CA CYS A 135 4.59 -11.93 -13.82
C CYS A 135 4.07 -12.35 -15.20
N CYS A 136 3.75 -11.40 -16.07
CA CYS A 136 3.13 -11.65 -17.38
C CYS A 136 3.58 -10.58 -18.38
N ASP A 137 3.23 -10.73 -19.64
CA ASP A 137 3.69 -9.86 -20.74
C ASP A 137 3.00 -8.48 -20.80
N TYR A 138 2.38 -8.04 -19.70
CA TYR A 138 1.80 -6.70 -19.63
C TYR A 138 2.90 -5.64 -19.62
N VAL A 139 2.84 -4.75 -20.61
CA VAL A 139 3.67 -3.56 -20.76
C VAL A 139 2.76 -2.40 -21.17
N GLN A 140 2.94 -1.24 -20.55
CA GLN A 140 2.29 0.01 -20.94
C GLN A 140 3.31 1.13 -20.91
N GLU A 141 3.32 1.95 -21.96
CA GLU A 141 4.22 3.09 -22.10
C GLU A 141 3.40 4.33 -22.38
N TYR A 142 3.70 5.44 -21.70
CA TYR A 142 2.99 6.69 -21.88
C TYR A 142 3.80 7.87 -21.34
N ASP A 143 3.52 9.06 -21.87
CA ASP A 143 4.16 10.29 -21.43
C ASP A 143 3.21 11.05 -20.47
N GLU A 144 3.75 11.53 -19.36
CA GLU A 144 3.07 12.41 -18.43
C GLU A 144 3.72 13.80 -18.43
N THR A 145 2.88 14.83 -18.31
CA THR A 145 3.35 16.21 -18.17
C THR A 145 3.76 16.48 -16.72
N ILE A 146 5.01 16.87 -16.50
CA ILE A 146 5.48 17.38 -15.22
C ILE A 146 5.05 18.84 -15.12
N GLN A 147 4.14 19.16 -14.20
CA GLN A 147 3.68 20.54 -14.01
C GLN A 147 4.82 21.45 -13.52
N SER A 148 4.78 22.71 -13.93
CA SER A 148 5.73 23.71 -13.44
C SER A 148 5.48 23.96 -11.95
N PRO A 149 6.51 24.15 -11.11
CA PRO A 149 6.33 24.43 -9.69
C PRO A 149 5.67 25.78 -9.38
N LYS A 150 5.47 26.67 -10.37
CA LYS A 150 4.66 27.89 -10.21
C LYS A 150 3.18 27.66 -10.54
N SER A 151 2.83 26.52 -11.11
CA SER A 151 1.46 26.16 -11.46
C SER A 151 0.85 25.33 -10.33
N ASP A 152 0.51 25.96 -9.21
CA ASP A 152 -0.58 25.43 -8.37
C ASP A 152 -1.90 25.92 -8.99
N PRO A 153 -2.66 25.10 -9.73
CA PRO A 153 -4.08 25.38 -9.90
C PRO A 153 -4.75 25.17 -8.53
N SER A 154 -5.39 26.22 -8.04
CA SER A 154 -6.40 26.13 -6.97
C SER A 154 -7.33 24.92 -7.22
N PRO A 155 -7.82 24.24 -6.18
CA PRO A 155 -8.83 23.20 -6.38
C PRO A 155 -10.05 23.82 -7.04
N ASP A 156 -10.31 23.45 -8.31
CA ASP A 156 -11.50 23.86 -9.03
C ASP A 156 -12.74 23.29 -8.34
N THR A 157 -13.31 24.17 -7.53
CA THR A 157 -14.69 24.26 -7.10
C THR A 157 -15.63 23.77 -8.21
N ILE A 158 -16.37 22.70 -7.93
CA ILE A 158 -17.63 22.42 -8.63
C ILE A 158 -18.57 23.57 -8.28
N ALA A 159 -18.91 24.37 -9.29
CA ALA A 159 -19.95 25.37 -9.23
C ALA A 159 -21.32 24.69 -9.17
N ASP A 160 -22.06 24.93 -8.10
CA ASP A 160 -23.53 24.95 -8.12
C ASP A 160 -24.01 26.12 -7.23
N SER A 161 -25.19 26.62 -7.51
CA SER A 161 -25.57 28.04 -7.51
C SER A 161 -26.18 28.55 -6.18
N GLY A 162 -26.14 29.88 -5.99
CA GLY A 162 -26.87 30.62 -4.94
C GLY A 162 -25.92 31.08 -3.83
N GLY A 163 -25.86 32.32 -3.37
CA GLY A 163 -26.83 33.42 -3.29
C GLY A 163 -26.33 34.30 -2.12
N GLU A 164 -26.66 35.59 -2.17
CA GLU A 164 -26.56 36.63 -1.14
C GLU A 164 -25.23 37.07 -0.47
N SER A 165 -25.18 38.40 -0.32
CA SER A 165 -24.23 39.32 0.31
C SER A 165 -23.87 39.07 1.78
N PHE A 166 -23.09 40.02 2.33
CA PHE A 166 -22.57 40.23 3.70
C PHE A 166 -21.19 39.57 3.89
N GLY A 167 -20.11 40.20 4.33
CA GLY A 167 -19.87 41.48 4.99
C GLY A 167 -18.59 41.32 5.84
N GLY A 168 -17.72 42.34 5.91
CA GLY A 168 -16.59 42.45 6.85
C GLY A 168 -15.36 41.59 6.50
N GLY A 169 -14.11 42.02 6.68
CA GLY A 169 -13.54 43.21 7.30
C GLY A 169 -12.16 42.85 7.86
N GLY A 170 -11.12 43.62 7.49
CA GLY A 170 -9.76 43.63 8.09
C GLY A 170 -8.98 42.30 8.05
N PHE A 171 -7.67 42.17 8.27
CA PHE A 171 -6.58 42.94 8.90
C PHE A 171 -5.32 42.22 8.37
N GLY A 172 -4.28 42.88 7.84
CA GLY A 172 -3.26 43.59 8.62
C GLY A 172 -1.94 42.81 8.64
N GLY A 173 -0.83 43.49 8.31
CA GLY A 173 0.56 43.07 8.56
C GLY A 173 1.27 42.44 7.36
N GLY A 174 2.46 42.85 6.93
CA GLY A 174 3.46 43.69 7.58
C GLY A 174 4.85 43.08 7.30
N SER A 175 5.76 43.96 6.87
CA SER A 175 7.07 43.75 6.25
C SER A 175 8.17 43.03 7.04
N GLY A 176 9.25 42.63 6.33
CA GLY A 176 10.61 42.42 6.84
C GLY A 176 11.34 41.33 6.03
N GLY A 177 12.51 41.49 5.41
CA GLY A 177 13.58 42.47 5.59
C GLY A 177 14.91 41.70 5.75
N GLY A 178 15.79 41.79 4.74
CA GLY A 178 17.26 41.83 4.88
C GLY A 178 18.07 40.60 5.31
N GLY A 179 19.15 40.36 4.56
CA GLY A 179 20.49 40.37 5.17
C GLY A 179 21.30 39.07 5.25
N ALA A 180 22.23 38.93 4.31
CA ALA A 180 23.66 38.61 4.48
C ALA A 180 24.15 37.39 5.32
N GLY A 181 24.93 36.54 4.65
CA GLY A 181 26.35 36.34 4.99
C GLY A 181 26.77 35.09 5.76
N GLY A 182 27.85 34.45 5.30
CA GLY A 182 28.83 33.84 6.21
C GLY A 182 29.12 32.35 6.02
N SER A 183 30.34 32.07 5.55
CA SER A 183 31.00 30.78 5.36
C SER A 183 31.35 30.06 6.66
N TRP A 184 31.39 28.73 6.60
CA TRP A 184 32.49 27.84 7.02
C TRP A 184 32.23 26.42 6.50
#